data_AF-A0A1G7XI09-F1
#
_entry.id   AF-A0A1G7XI09-F1
#
_cell.length_a   1.000
_cell.length_b   1.000
_cell.length_c   1.000
_cell.angle_alpha   90.00
_cell.angle_beta   90.00
_cell.angle_gamma   90.00
#
_symmetry.space_group_name_H-M   'P 1'
#
loop_
_entity.id
_entity.type
_entity.pdbx_description
1 polymer ?
#
loop_
_entity_poly.entity_id
_entity_poly.type
_entity_poly.pdbx_seq_one_letter_code
_entity_poly.pdbx_strand_id
1 'polypeptide(L)'
;MSATRTSRLSTLTEFYQRALELGKSSSSPMLADGLDAASLKPIEWTYPDGTEVPMSNFASQQNLMRGLVALSMITGDNDYFHQAQLTTAYFLDNFTDQKSGLLQWGGHRFIHLETGSIEGPASKECVHELKHHFPFYDLLHQMRPDITEKYLKGFWAAHVMDWQKLDLSRHGEYGKTFPENLFQHYTPSPVVDPSKWPELPQTVGLTFVNASTDLIYAACHYYRYTGDKDALKWAKHLYHQFVLARHPQTGMPVYQFSSPLQREPVPDDDRLTYSWFGDRAKRQFGPEFGDVAREANVLFRDCWPVIVDNPLAMLECVKKLDDPEWLGWVVDGIKAYFIHAWDEQTNQIIPMWNSGQDMTGYSFVRDGYYGDKGTTLARQAANPAYLLTLMRASIASEDPELHDLTARMFARFGLGQLDSETLAPRSVASESSLSSAYLVFALLELHAEHDDPKLLTLADCIADNLMADHFDADSGLFVTTMDNKKSRLDDPVPYALLAIEAAHAGVYDQIPVALSTGGYLHGEQLINGEIKTVYDRDVIYRQSHVEMAMS
;
A
#
# COMPACT_ATOMS: atom_id res chain seq x y z
N MET A 1 -11.02 -38.24 13.91
CA MET A 1 -9.58 -38.10 14.19
C MET A 1 -9.20 -36.69 13.81
N SER A 2 -8.39 -35.97 14.60
CA SER A 2 -7.84 -34.70 14.10
C SER A 2 -6.93 -35.02 12.92
N ALA A 3 -7.03 -34.27 11.82
CA ALA A 3 -6.00 -34.31 10.79
C ALA A 3 -4.74 -33.68 11.42
N THR A 4 -3.59 -34.37 11.31
CA THR A 4 -2.33 -33.80 11.78
C THR A 4 -1.98 -32.64 10.87
N ARG A 5 -1.87 -31.42 11.42
CA ARG A 5 -1.47 -30.23 10.66
C ARG A 5 -0.14 -30.46 9.94
N THR A 6 -0.11 -30.20 8.64
CA THR A 6 1.13 -30.12 7.87
C THR A 6 1.67 -28.69 8.00
N SER A 7 2.78 -28.52 8.73
CA SER A 7 3.50 -27.23 8.73
C SER A 7 4.11 -26.98 7.36
N ARG A 8 4.04 -25.72 6.90
CA ARG A 8 4.61 -25.26 5.62
C ARG A 8 5.99 -24.64 5.81
N LEU A 9 6.51 -24.62 7.05
CA LEU A 9 7.78 -23.98 7.40
C LEU A 9 8.98 -24.50 6.59
N SER A 10 9.05 -25.78 6.26
CA SER A 10 10.11 -26.34 5.42
C SER A 10 10.09 -25.76 4.00
N THR A 11 8.90 -25.64 3.40
CA THR A 11 8.71 -25.10 2.05
C THR A 11 8.95 -23.59 2.02
N LEU A 12 8.56 -22.87 3.07
CA LEU A 12 8.87 -21.45 3.23
C LEU A 12 10.38 -21.24 3.42
N THR A 13 11.05 -22.07 4.24
CA THR A 13 12.51 -22.04 4.40
C THR A 13 13.21 -22.27 3.06
N GLU A 14 12.78 -23.25 2.27
CA GLU A 14 13.31 -23.48 0.92
C GLU A 14 13.09 -22.28 -0.01
N PHE A 15 11.91 -21.66 0.01
CA PHE A 15 11.64 -20.45 -0.78
C PHE A 15 12.60 -19.30 -0.42
N TYR A 16 12.76 -18.97 0.87
CA TYR A 16 13.68 -17.90 1.28
C TYR A 16 15.15 -18.26 0.99
N GLN A 17 15.54 -19.54 1.06
CA GLN A 17 16.86 -20.00 0.62
C GLN A 17 17.06 -19.80 -0.89
N ARG A 18 16.12 -20.25 -1.74
CA ARG A 18 16.18 -20.06 -3.20
C ARG A 18 16.16 -18.58 -3.59
N ALA A 19 15.38 -17.75 -2.89
CA ALA A 19 15.37 -16.29 -3.10
C ALA A 19 16.73 -15.64 -2.80
N LEU A 20 17.42 -16.08 -1.74
CA LEU A 20 18.76 -15.61 -1.39
C LEU A 20 19.90 -16.22 -2.23
N GLU A 21 19.71 -17.40 -2.82
CA GLU A 21 20.69 -18.04 -3.71
C GLU A 21 20.60 -17.46 -5.13
N LEU A 22 19.40 -17.38 -5.70
CA LEU A 22 19.16 -17.00 -7.09
C LEU A 22 19.02 -15.49 -7.30
N GLY A 23 18.51 -14.77 -6.31
CA GLY A 23 18.25 -13.33 -6.39
C GLY A 23 19.45 -12.46 -6.02
N LYS A 24 20.55 -13.02 -5.51
CA LYS A 24 21.65 -12.26 -4.92
C LYS A 24 22.68 -11.81 -5.94
N SER A 25 23.03 -10.53 -5.88
CA SER A 25 24.07 -9.88 -6.68
C SER A 25 25.42 -10.62 -6.57
N SER A 26 26.11 -10.80 -7.69
CA SER A 26 27.45 -11.45 -7.69
C SER A 26 28.54 -10.56 -7.08
N SER A 27 28.29 -9.25 -6.98
CA SER A 27 29.25 -8.23 -6.55
C SER A 27 28.94 -7.61 -5.18
N SER A 28 27.73 -7.83 -4.63
CA SER A 28 27.25 -7.11 -3.45
C SER A 28 26.22 -7.90 -2.62
N PRO A 29 25.82 -7.42 -1.42
CA PRO A 29 24.71 -7.96 -0.66
C PRO A 29 23.30 -7.61 -1.19
N MET A 30 23.18 -6.96 -2.36
CA MET A 30 21.87 -6.63 -2.94
C MET A 30 21.13 -7.88 -3.43
N LEU A 31 19.80 -7.78 -3.46
CA LEU A 31 18.89 -8.82 -3.93
C LEU A 31 18.06 -8.27 -5.10
N ALA A 32 17.57 -9.16 -5.97
CA ALA A 32 16.64 -8.83 -7.03
C ALA A 32 15.22 -8.56 -6.50
N ASP A 33 14.42 -7.80 -7.23
CA ASP A 33 13.01 -7.58 -6.90
C ASP A 33 12.13 -8.81 -7.15
N GLY A 34 12.60 -9.71 -8.03
CA GLY A 34 11.89 -10.89 -8.47
C GLY A 34 12.78 -11.88 -9.20
N LEU A 35 12.23 -13.06 -9.47
CA LEU A 35 12.86 -14.14 -10.23
C LEU A 35 11.92 -14.67 -11.33
N ASP A 36 12.44 -14.96 -12.50
CA ASP A 36 11.75 -15.78 -13.50
C ASP A 36 11.87 -17.26 -13.12
N ALA A 37 10.73 -17.94 -12.89
CA ALA A 37 10.74 -19.31 -12.37
C ALA A 37 11.14 -20.38 -13.40
N ALA A 38 11.08 -20.07 -14.70
CA ALA A 38 11.43 -21.01 -15.77
C ALA A 38 12.94 -21.00 -16.10
N SER A 39 13.61 -19.87 -15.89
CA SER A 39 15.04 -19.67 -16.14
C SER A 39 15.88 -19.50 -14.87
N LEU A 40 15.23 -19.32 -13.71
CA LEU A 40 15.83 -19.11 -12.38
C LEU A 40 16.78 -17.89 -12.32
N LYS A 41 16.44 -16.83 -13.05
CA LYS A 41 17.20 -15.57 -13.13
C LYS A 41 16.47 -14.40 -12.46
N PRO A 42 17.20 -13.37 -11.99
CA PRO A 42 16.65 -12.05 -11.67
C PRO A 42 15.72 -11.49 -12.74
N ILE A 43 14.72 -10.73 -12.31
CA ILE A 43 13.85 -9.93 -13.17
C ILE A 43 14.60 -8.70 -13.71
N GLU A 44 14.32 -8.36 -14.98
CA GLU A 44 14.95 -7.28 -15.72
C GLU A 44 13.90 -6.25 -16.18
N TRP A 45 14.25 -4.95 -16.15
CA TRP A 45 13.46 -3.89 -16.77
C TRP A 45 13.91 -3.69 -18.22
N THR A 46 12.99 -3.75 -19.18
CA THR A 46 13.28 -3.50 -20.61
C THR A 46 13.00 -2.04 -20.95
N TYR A 47 14.05 -1.26 -21.20
CA TYR A 47 13.93 0.13 -21.67
C TYR A 47 13.38 0.22 -23.12
N PRO A 48 12.86 1.38 -23.57
CA PRO A 48 12.26 1.52 -24.91
C PRO A 48 13.20 1.31 -26.11
N ASP A 49 14.52 1.24 -25.89
CA ASP A 49 15.52 0.90 -26.91
C ASP A 49 15.84 -0.61 -26.99
N GLY A 50 15.27 -1.41 -26.08
CA GLY A 50 15.53 -2.85 -25.94
C GLY A 50 16.64 -3.20 -24.95
N THR A 51 17.18 -2.24 -24.20
CA THR A 51 18.15 -2.52 -23.13
C THR A 51 17.46 -3.17 -21.92
N GLU A 52 17.88 -4.36 -21.53
CA GLU A 52 17.38 -5.10 -20.36
C GLU A 52 18.34 -4.92 -19.17
N VAL A 53 17.80 -4.59 -17.98
CA VAL A 53 18.60 -4.27 -16.77
C VAL A 53 18.06 -4.99 -15.53
N PRO A 54 18.85 -5.84 -14.82
CA PRO A 54 18.39 -6.60 -13.67
C PRO A 54 18.10 -5.69 -12.46
N MET A 55 16.87 -5.79 -11.94
CA MET A 55 16.27 -4.84 -11.01
C MET A 55 16.58 -5.16 -9.54
N SER A 56 17.10 -4.16 -8.82
CA SER A 56 17.20 -4.12 -7.35
C SER A 56 16.65 -2.78 -6.82
N ASN A 57 15.33 -2.66 -6.74
CA ASN A 57 14.61 -1.58 -6.08
C ASN A 57 14.33 -1.95 -4.62
N PHE A 58 15.16 -1.52 -3.67
CA PHE A 58 14.99 -1.88 -2.26
C PHE A 58 13.65 -1.42 -1.65
N ALA A 59 12.96 -0.44 -2.23
CA ALA A 59 11.60 -0.07 -1.82
C ALA A 59 10.56 -1.17 -2.13
N SER A 60 10.84 -1.98 -3.16
CA SER A 60 10.10 -3.18 -3.58
C SER A 60 10.74 -4.47 -3.03
N GLN A 61 11.28 -4.43 -1.81
CA GLN A 61 11.87 -5.59 -1.10
C GLN A 61 11.55 -5.57 0.40
N GLN A 62 10.61 -4.73 0.84
CA GLN A 62 10.37 -4.46 2.27
C GLN A 62 9.62 -5.61 2.95
N ASN A 63 8.76 -6.35 2.23
CA ASN A 63 8.14 -7.58 2.72
C ASN A 63 9.12 -8.76 2.71
N LEU A 64 10.07 -8.80 1.76
CA LEU A 64 11.20 -9.75 1.79
C LEU A 64 12.01 -9.58 3.07
N MET A 65 12.36 -8.33 3.43
CA MET A 65 13.07 -8.03 4.67
C MET A 65 12.28 -8.44 5.92
N ARG A 66 10.97 -8.13 5.99
CA ARG A 66 10.09 -8.60 7.08
C ARG A 66 10.09 -10.14 7.20
N GLY A 67 10.01 -10.83 6.06
CA GLY A 67 10.03 -12.30 5.99
C GLY A 67 11.32 -12.94 6.47
N LEU A 68 12.48 -12.40 6.09
CA LEU A 68 13.78 -12.86 6.58
C LEU A 68 13.90 -12.72 8.11
N VAL A 69 13.43 -11.61 8.68
CA VAL A 69 13.41 -11.40 10.14
C VAL A 69 12.47 -12.38 10.84
N ALA A 70 11.25 -12.56 10.34
CA ALA A 70 10.29 -13.51 10.89
C ALA A 70 10.77 -14.97 10.79
N LEU A 71 11.40 -15.36 9.67
CA LEU A 71 11.95 -16.70 9.49
C LEU A 71 13.04 -17.02 10.53
N SER A 72 13.92 -16.06 10.85
CA SER A 72 14.89 -16.19 11.94
C SER A 72 14.22 -16.34 13.31
N MET A 73 13.13 -15.62 13.58
CA MET A 73 12.38 -15.75 14.85
C MET A 73 11.73 -17.13 15.00
N ILE A 74 11.16 -17.67 13.92
CA ILE A 74 10.44 -18.96 13.92
C ILE A 74 11.42 -20.15 13.97
N THR A 75 12.56 -20.07 13.27
CA THR A 75 13.51 -21.19 13.14
C THR A 75 14.64 -21.17 14.17
N GLY A 76 14.96 -20.00 14.73
CA GLY A 76 16.17 -19.77 15.53
C GLY A 76 17.46 -19.64 14.70
N ASP A 77 17.38 -19.77 13.37
CA ASP A 77 18.50 -19.57 12.46
C ASP A 77 18.68 -18.08 12.17
N ASN A 78 19.78 -17.50 12.63
CA ASN A 78 20.03 -16.06 12.56
C ASN A 78 20.60 -15.61 11.20
N ASP A 79 20.93 -16.51 10.27
CA ASP A 79 21.56 -16.15 9.01
C ASP A 79 20.61 -15.35 8.09
N TYR A 80 19.28 -15.61 8.14
CA TYR A 80 18.29 -14.81 7.40
C TYR A 80 18.21 -13.37 7.91
N PHE A 81 18.12 -13.17 9.23
CA PHE A 81 18.18 -11.84 9.85
C PHE A 81 19.51 -11.16 9.55
N HIS A 82 20.65 -11.86 9.64
CA HIS A 82 21.95 -11.30 9.29
C HIS A 82 22.01 -10.84 7.82
N GLN A 83 21.43 -11.60 6.89
CA GLN A 83 21.33 -11.20 5.49
C GLN A 83 20.42 -9.98 5.29
N ALA A 84 19.29 -9.88 5.99
CA ALA A 84 18.43 -8.70 5.96
C ALA A 84 19.14 -7.45 6.52
N GLN A 85 19.87 -7.60 7.62
CA GLN A 85 20.75 -6.56 8.18
C GLN A 85 21.83 -6.12 7.17
N LEU A 86 22.50 -7.08 6.54
CA LEU A 86 23.61 -6.83 5.62
C LEU A 86 23.13 -6.12 4.34
N THR A 87 22.03 -6.57 3.73
CA THR A 87 21.41 -5.91 2.57
C THR A 87 20.95 -4.50 2.90
N THR A 88 20.25 -4.31 4.03
CA THR A 88 19.77 -2.99 4.48
C THR A 88 20.94 -2.03 4.73
N ALA A 89 21.96 -2.45 5.49
CA ALA A 89 23.12 -1.62 5.80
C ALA A 89 23.89 -1.22 4.53
N TYR A 90 24.15 -2.18 3.63
CA TYR A 90 24.83 -1.92 2.36
C TYR A 90 24.04 -0.94 1.48
N PHE A 91 22.71 -1.10 1.41
CA PHE A 91 21.88 -0.21 0.62
C PHE A 91 21.91 1.24 1.15
N LEU A 92 21.73 1.42 2.47
CA LEU A 92 21.74 2.74 3.10
C LEU A 92 23.11 3.45 2.99
N ASP A 93 24.22 2.71 3.09
CA ASP A 93 25.58 3.27 2.97
C ASP A 93 25.90 3.75 1.54
N ASN A 94 25.43 3.05 0.51
CA ASN A 94 25.83 3.31 -0.89
C ASN A 94 24.81 4.11 -1.70
N PHE A 95 23.52 4.01 -1.39
CA PHE A 95 22.42 4.51 -2.24
C PHE A 95 21.54 5.58 -1.55
N THR A 96 22.15 6.37 -0.67
CA THR A 96 21.54 7.59 -0.09
C THR A 96 22.09 8.85 -0.77
N ASP A 97 21.23 9.75 -1.27
CA ASP A 97 21.68 11.10 -1.67
C ASP A 97 22.15 11.91 -0.45
N GLN A 98 23.41 12.34 -0.47
CA GLN A 98 24.00 12.96 0.71
C GLN A 98 23.55 14.40 0.98
N LYS A 99 22.77 15.03 0.09
CA LYS A 99 22.22 16.38 0.31
C LYS A 99 20.78 16.34 0.78
N SER A 100 19.92 15.56 0.11
CA SER A 100 18.49 15.44 0.44
C SER A 100 18.17 14.28 1.37
N GLY A 101 19.12 13.38 1.66
CA GLY A 101 18.86 12.17 2.45
C GLY A 101 17.97 11.14 1.76
N LEU A 102 17.46 11.42 0.56
CA LEU A 102 16.57 10.53 -0.17
C LEU A 102 17.31 9.26 -0.63
N LEU A 103 16.67 8.12 -0.42
CA LEU A 103 17.14 6.82 -0.89
C LEU A 103 16.84 6.67 -2.38
N GLN A 104 17.77 6.07 -3.14
CA GLN A 104 17.68 5.94 -4.59
C GLN A 104 16.80 4.75 -4.98
N TRP A 105 15.51 4.87 -4.71
CA TRP A 105 14.53 3.78 -4.74
C TRP A 105 13.12 4.25 -5.14
N GLY A 106 12.15 3.34 -5.07
CA GLY A 106 10.72 3.64 -5.19
C GLY A 106 10.24 3.71 -6.63
N GLY A 107 9.13 4.42 -6.85
CA GLY A 107 8.36 4.35 -8.10
C GLY A 107 9.12 4.70 -9.38
N HIS A 108 10.27 5.40 -9.31
CA HIS A 108 11.02 5.84 -10.50
C HIS A 108 12.55 5.64 -10.40
N ARG A 109 13.07 4.96 -9.37
CA ARG A 109 14.51 4.68 -9.23
C ARG A 109 14.74 3.28 -8.68
N PHE A 110 15.79 2.64 -9.16
CA PHE A 110 16.24 1.33 -8.69
C PHE A 110 17.75 1.23 -8.90
N ILE A 111 18.38 0.17 -8.38
CA ILE A 111 19.79 -0.11 -8.61
C ILE A 111 19.91 -1.25 -9.62
N HIS A 112 20.85 -1.15 -10.55
CA HIS A 112 21.25 -2.26 -11.41
C HIS A 112 22.00 -3.29 -10.55
N LEU A 113 21.39 -4.48 -10.39
CA LEU A 113 21.78 -5.51 -9.41
C LEU A 113 23.29 -5.87 -9.40
N GLU A 114 23.90 -6.04 -10.57
CA GLU A 114 25.30 -6.47 -10.68
C GLU A 114 26.33 -5.33 -10.64
N THR A 115 25.98 -4.13 -11.14
CA THR A 115 26.95 -3.03 -11.32
C THR A 115 26.90 -1.96 -10.23
N GLY A 116 25.80 -1.88 -9.48
CA GLY A 116 25.56 -0.77 -8.54
C GLY A 116 25.26 0.58 -9.22
N SER A 117 25.08 0.61 -10.55
CA SER A 117 24.58 1.79 -11.26
C SER A 117 23.19 2.16 -10.77
N ILE A 118 22.92 3.46 -10.61
CA ILE A 118 21.61 3.95 -10.18
C ILE A 118 20.75 4.26 -11.40
N GLU A 119 19.71 3.45 -11.58
CA GLU A 119 18.83 3.44 -12.75
C GLU A 119 17.58 4.30 -12.54
N GLY A 120 16.81 4.54 -13.61
CA GLY A 120 15.56 5.29 -13.55
C GLY A 120 14.90 5.53 -14.91
N PRO A 121 13.57 5.35 -15.06
CA PRO A 121 12.84 5.71 -16.28
C PRO A 121 12.88 7.22 -16.57
N ALA A 122 13.19 7.59 -17.82
CA ALA A 122 13.60 8.94 -18.18
C ALA A 122 12.46 9.97 -18.13
N SER A 123 11.24 9.60 -18.54
CA SER A 123 10.07 10.51 -18.60
C SER A 123 9.61 11.03 -17.24
N LYS A 124 10.19 10.51 -16.15
CA LYS A 124 9.81 10.80 -14.77
C LYS A 124 10.87 11.65 -14.04
N GLU A 125 11.92 12.09 -14.76
CA GLU A 125 13.03 12.93 -14.30
C GLU A 125 13.88 12.31 -13.18
N CYS A 126 13.87 10.98 -13.06
CA CYS A 126 14.66 10.22 -12.09
C CYS A 126 14.50 10.68 -10.61
N VAL A 127 13.29 11.14 -10.25
CA VAL A 127 12.91 11.63 -8.91
C VAL A 127 12.54 10.52 -7.92
N HIS A 128 12.45 10.86 -6.63
CA HIS A 128 11.93 9.98 -5.58
C HIS A 128 10.39 9.94 -5.64
N GLU A 129 9.81 8.75 -5.52
CA GLU A 129 8.37 8.55 -5.35
C GLU A 129 8.13 7.34 -4.45
N LEU A 130 7.33 7.51 -3.40
CA LEU A 130 6.65 6.40 -2.71
C LEU A 130 5.15 6.64 -2.82
N LYS A 131 4.41 5.54 -3.01
CA LYS A 131 2.95 5.48 -2.84
C LYS A 131 2.63 4.15 -2.16
N HIS A 132 2.05 4.19 -0.96
CA HIS A 132 1.69 3.02 -0.14
C HIS A 132 2.76 1.91 -0.03
N HIS A 133 4.04 2.29 0.02
CA HIS A 133 5.12 1.32 0.16
C HIS A 133 5.26 0.82 1.62
N PHE A 134 5.13 1.72 2.59
CA PHE A 134 5.34 1.48 4.03
C PHE A 134 6.64 0.72 4.34
N PRO A 135 7.82 1.34 4.12
CA PRO A 135 9.10 0.69 4.37
C PRO A 135 9.24 0.21 5.82
N PHE A 136 10.07 -0.81 6.03
CA PHE A 136 10.31 -1.39 7.34
C PHE A 136 11.29 -0.51 8.15
N TYR A 137 10.88 0.72 8.46
CA TYR A 137 11.71 1.77 9.05
C TYR A 137 12.41 1.35 10.35
N ASP A 138 11.83 0.44 11.12
CA ASP A 138 12.46 -0.07 12.34
C ASP A 138 13.75 -0.87 12.05
N LEU A 139 13.81 -1.62 10.93
CA LEU A 139 15.04 -2.29 10.47
C LEU A 139 16.05 -1.28 9.87
N LEU A 140 15.56 -0.30 9.10
CA LEU A 140 16.42 0.75 8.53
C LEU A 140 17.10 1.56 9.66
N HIS A 141 16.33 1.97 10.69
CA HIS A 141 16.84 2.70 11.85
C HIS A 141 17.80 1.85 12.68
N GLN A 142 17.48 0.57 12.92
CA GLN A 142 18.36 -0.38 13.59
C GLN A 142 19.74 -0.50 12.90
N MET A 143 19.78 -0.47 11.57
CA MET A 143 21.03 -0.61 10.82
C MET A 143 21.79 0.71 10.67
N ARG A 144 21.10 1.83 10.40
CA ARG A 144 21.70 3.17 10.23
C ARG A 144 20.73 4.25 10.75
N PRO A 145 20.79 4.61 12.05
CA PRO A 145 19.85 5.56 12.64
C PRO A 145 19.98 6.95 12.00
N ASP A 146 21.19 7.52 11.96
CA ASP A 146 21.47 8.84 11.38
C ASP A 146 21.01 8.97 9.92
N ILE A 147 21.20 7.92 9.10
CA ILE A 147 20.80 7.90 7.69
C ILE A 147 19.28 7.84 7.58
N THR A 148 18.63 6.99 8.38
CA THR A 148 17.17 6.83 8.39
C THR A 148 16.48 8.10 8.89
N GLU A 149 16.97 8.70 9.96
CA GLU A 149 16.48 9.97 10.50
C GLU A 149 16.64 11.14 9.51
N LYS A 150 17.76 11.18 8.77
CA LYS A 150 17.98 12.12 7.67
C LYS A 150 17.04 11.84 6.50
N TYR A 151 16.79 10.58 6.14
CA TYR A 151 15.83 10.19 5.11
C TYR A 151 14.41 10.64 5.46
N LEU A 152 13.92 10.35 6.67
CA LEU A 152 12.55 10.66 7.09
C LEU A 152 12.27 12.18 7.04
N LYS A 153 13.24 13.02 7.43
CA LYS A 153 13.15 14.48 7.24
C LYS A 153 13.30 14.90 5.77
N GLY A 154 14.23 14.29 5.05
CA GLY A 154 14.48 14.56 3.63
C GLY A 154 13.28 14.28 2.72
N PHE A 155 12.55 13.22 3.01
CA PHE A 155 11.32 12.83 2.33
C PHE A 155 10.25 13.93 2.44
N TRP A 156 10.00 14.45 3.66
CA TRP A 156 9.13 15.61 3.85
C TRP A 156 9.66 16.86 3.14
N ALA A 157 10.95 17.18 3.28
CA ALA A 157 11.54 18.38 2.68
C ALA A 157 11.52 18.38 1.14
N ALA A 158 11.56 17.21 0.50
CA ALA A 158 11.52 17.09 -0.95
C ALA A 158 10.10 17.04 -1.53
N HIS A 159 9.11 16.60 -0.75
CA HIS A 159 7.72 16.42 -1.22
C HIS A 159 6.75 17.53 -0.79
N VAL A 160 6.98 18.24 0.33
CA VAL A 160 6.16 19.41 0.69
C VAL A 160 6.68 20.66 -0.03
N MET A 161 5.95 21.10 -1.05
CA MET A 161 6.32 22.26 -1.88
C MET A 161 5.93 23.60 -1.24
N ASP A 162 4.81 23.63 -0.51
CA ASP A 162 4.35 24.79 0.24
C ASP A 162 3.79 24.35 1.60
N TRP A 163 4.52 24.66 2.67
CA TRP A 163 4.17 24.28 4.04
C TRP A 163 3.00 25.08 4.63
N GLN A 164 2.60 26.21 4.02
CA GLN A 164 1.44 27.00 4.45
C GLN A 164 0.16 26.55 3.77
N LYS A 165 0.23 26.06 2.53
CA LYS A 165 -0.91 25.48 1.79
C LYS A 165 -1.01 23.95 1.90
N LEU A 166 0.00 23.31 2.50
CA LEU A 166 0.24 21.87 2.45
C LEU A 166 0.18 21.33 1.00
N ASP A 167 0.84 22.04 0.09
CA ASP A 167 0.94 21.65 -1.33
C ASP A 167 1.97 20.52 -1.48
N LEU A 168 1.50 19.33 -1.89
CA LEU A 168 2.29 18.11 -1.91
C LEU A 168 2.62 17.65 -3.33
N SER A 169 3.87 17.24 -3.53
CA SER A 169 4.32 16.57 -4.74
C SER A 169 4.35 15.04 -4.56
N ARG A 170 3.88 14.32 -5.59
CA ARG A 170 4.20 12.90 -5.82
C ARG A 170 5.68 12.61 -6.09
N HIS A 171 6.46 13.65 -6.38
CA HIS A 171 7.82 13.58 -6.88
C HIS A 171 8.77 14.43 -6.01
N GLY A 172 9.73 13.79 -5.36
CA GLY A 172 10.77 14.46 -4.58
C GLY A 172 12.08 14.57 -5.36
N GLU A 173 12.60 15.79 -5.52
CA GLU A 173 13.89 16.00 -6.19
C GLU A 173 15.08 15.64 -5.28
N TYR A 174 15.99 14.80 -5.79
CA TYR A 174 17.28 14.51 -5.16
C TYR A 174 18.19 15.75 -5.11
N GLY A 175 19.20 15.74 -4.24
CA GLY A 175 20.22 16.79 -4.21
C GLY A 175 19.84 18.09 -3.50
N LYS A 176 18.57 18.26 -3.09
CA LYS A 176 18.09 19.42 -2.31
C LYS A 176 18.46 19.32 -0.83
N THR A 177 19.23 20.28 -0.32
CA THR A 177 19.49 20.41 1.12
C THR A 177 18.31 21.04 1.86
N PHE A 178 18.07 20.61 3.10
CA PHE A 178 16.99 21.11 3.96
C PHE A 178 17.52 21.52 5.36
N PRO A 179 16.83 22.40 6.10
CA PRO A 179 17.27 22.82 7.43
C PRO A 179 17.06 21.71 8.48
N GLU A 180 17.97 21.62 9.44
CA GLU A 180 17.99 20.58 10.48
C GLU A 180 16.69 20.47 11.28
N ASN A 181 16.11 21.62 11.62
CA ASN A 181 14.88 21.78 12.39
C ASN A 181 13.62 21.94 11.52
N LEU A 182 13.60 21.32 10.33
CA LEU A 182 12.56 21.39 9.28
C LEU A 182 11.13 21.67 9.79
N PHE A 183 10.61 20.80 10.64
CA PHE A 183 9.23 20.83 11.13
C PHE A 183 8.87 22.06 11.99
N GLN A 184 9.86 22.83 12.45
CA GLN A 184 9.70 24.02 13.28
C GLN A 184 9.71 25.34 12.48
N HIS A 185 9.98 25.31 11.16
CA HIS A 185 9.96 26.53 10.32
C HIS A 185 8.55 27.09 10.11
N TYR A 186 7.53 26.25 10.26
CA TYR A 186 6.12 26.58 10.05
C TYR A 186 5.28 25.95 11.15
N THR A 187 4.17 26.60 11.52
CA THR A 187 3.14 26.01 12.39
C THR A 187 2.02 25.43 11.51
N PRO A 188 1.64 24.15 11.67
CA PRO A 188 0.55 23.58 10.89
C PRO A 188 -0.79 24.26 11.20
N SER A 189 -1.57 24.56 10.16
CA SER A 189 -2.89 25.21 10.26
C SER A 189 -3.84 24.66 9.19
N PRO A 190 -5.11 24.33 9.49
CA PRO A 190 -6.05 23.76 8.51
C PRO A 190 -6.12 24.55 7.19
N VAL A 191 -5.98 23.84 6.08
CA VAL A 191 -6.06 24.39 4.70
C VAL A 191 -7.38 24.02 4.02
N VAL A 192 -8.08 23.01 4.53
CA VAL A 192 -9.45 22.65 4.15
C VAL A 192 -10.44 23.35 5.07
N ASP A 193 -11.47 23.94 4.48
CA ASP A 193 -12.62 24.53 5.17
C ASP A 193 -13.86 23.66 4.91
N PRO A 194 -14.28 22.80 5.87
CA PRO A 194 -15.41 21.88 5.67
C PRO A 194 -16.74 22.61 5.44
N SER A 195 -16.86 23.89 5.80
CA SER A 195 -18.08 24.67 5.57
C SER A 195 -18.34 25.00 4.09
N LYS A 196 -17.34 24.78 3.23
CA LYS A 196 -17.40 25.05 1.79
C LYS A 196 -17.54 23.82 0.91
N TRP A 197 -17.58 22.61 1.47
CA TRP A 197 -17.67 21.37 0.70
C TRP A 197 -18.78 21.47 -0.39
N PRO A 198 -18.53 21.12 -1.67
CA PRO A 198 -17.37 20.43 -2.24
C PRO A 198 -16.26 21.35 -2.81
N GLU A 199 -16.19 22.63 -2.45
CA GLU A 199 -14.99 23.44 -2.72
C GLU A 199 -13.80 22.90 -1.90
N LEU A 200 -12.67 22.72 -2.56
CA LEU A 200 -11.40 22.31 -1.95
C LEU A 200 -10.32 23.36 -2.24
N PRO A 201 -9.28 23.49 -1.39
CA PRO A 201 -8.13 24.32 -1.70
C PRO A 201 -7.52 23.93 -3.06
N GLN A 202 -7.00 24.92 -3.80
CA GLN A 202 -6.35 24.70 -5.09
C GLN A 202 -4.83 24.68 -4.96
N THR A 203 -4.20 23.58 -5.39
CA THR A 203 -2.75 23.34 -5.27
C THR A 203 -2.08 23.15 -6.64
N VAL A 204 -0.78 23.40 -6.73
CA VAL A 204 0.01 23.08 -7.94
C VAL A 204 0.26 21.58 -8.03
N GLY A 205 0.57 20.97 -6.88
CA GLY A 205 0.74 19.54 -6.67
C GLY A 205 -0.57 18.81 -6.39
N LEU A 206 -0.42 17.53 -6.05
CA LEU A 206 -1.47 16.52 -6.02
C LEU A 206 -1.44 15.81 -4.67
N THR A 207 -2.37 16.16 -3.79
CA THR A 207 -2.45 15.72 -2.39
C THR A 207 -3.04 14.30 -2.23
N PHE A 208 -2.67 13.40 -3.15
CA PHE A 208 -3.17 12.02 -3.19
C PHE A 208 -2.84 11.29 -1.89
N VAL A 209 -3.81 10.51 -1.40
CA VAL A 209 -3.69 9.72 -0.17
C VAL A 209 -2.52 8.74 -0.24
N ASN A 210 -2.21 8.20 -1.42
CA ASN A 210 -1.17 7.19 -1.59
C ASN A 210 0.26 7.69 -1.34
N ALA A 211 0.63 8.86 -1.86
CA ALA A 211 1.87 9.54 -1.49
C ALA A 211 1.82 10.13 -0.06
N SER A 212 0.66 10.68 0.34
CA SER A 212 0.52 11.36 1.64
C SER A 212 0.60 10.40 2.82
N THR A 213 0.18 9.14 2.66
CA THR A 213 0.23 8.15 3.75
C THR A 213 1.67 7.77 4.09
N ASP A 214 2.55 7.57 3.10
CA ASP A 214 3.97 7.29 3.36
C ASP A 214 4.64 8.47 4.09
N LEU A 215 4.28 9.72 3.77
CA LEU A 215 4.75 10.91 4.51
C LEU A 215 4.29 10.88 5.97
N ILE A 216 2.99 10.67 6.24
CA ILE A 216 2.45 10.58 7.60
C ILE A 216 3.16 9.47 8.39
N TYR A 217 3.25 8.28 7.80
CA TYR A 217 3.91 7.10 8.39
C TYR A 217 5.40 7.39 8.71
N ALA A 218 6.11 8.04 7.80
CA ALA A 218 7.50 8.48 8.00
C ALA A 218 7.66 9.46 9.17
N ALA A 219 6.76 10.44 9.31
CA ALA A 219 6.83 11.41 10.42
C ALA A 219 6.46 10.77 11.78
N CYS A 220 5.51 9.84 11.81
CA CYS A 220 5.20 9.04 13.01
C CYS A 220 6.41 8.20 13.46
N HIS A 221 7.13 7.58 12.52
CA HIS A 221 8.37 6.87 12.83
C HIS A 221 9.50 7.82 13.25
N TYR A 222 9.66 8.98 12.60
CA TYR A 222 10.65 9.97 13.02
C TYR A 222 10.42 10.46 14.46
N TYR A 223 9.16 10.69 14.84
CA TYR A 223 8.80 10.98 16.23
C TYR A 223 9.13 9.82 17.18
N ARG A 224 8.82 8.56 16.82
CA ARG A 224 9.14 7.38 17.64
C ARG A 224 10.64 7.27 17.94
N TYR A 225 11.51 7.63 17.01
CA TYR A 225 12.96 7.52 17.17
C TYR A 225 13.60 8.72 17.90
N THR A 226 13.09 9.94 17.65
CA THR A 226 13.76 11.18 18.09
C THR A 226 13.03 11.95 19.19
N GLY A 227 11.73 11.69 19.38
CA GLY A 227 10.85 12.51 20.22
C GLY A 227 10.45 13.87 19.62
N ASP A 228 10.73 14.14 18.33
CA ASP A 228 10.32 15.38 17.66
C ASP A 228 8.79 15.51 17.56
N LYS A 229 8.22 16.25 18.52
CA LYS A 229 6.77 16.49 18.61
C LYS A 229 6.24 17.41 17.50
N ASP A 230 7.10 18.15 16.80
CA ASP A 230 6.67 18.98 15.67
C ASP A 230 6.48 18.12 14.42
N ALA A 231 7.33 17.10 14.20
CA ALA A 231 7.10 16.06 13.20
C ALA A 231 5.75 15.35 13.39
N LEU A 232 5.42 14.97 14.64
CA LEU A 232 4.12 14.36 14.96
C LEU A 232 2.93 15.31 14.68
N LYS A 233 3.06 16.60 15.00
CA LYS A 233 2.03 17.60 14.66
C LYS A 233 1.80 17.67 13.15
N TRP A 234 2.86 17.64 12.34
CA TRP A 234 2.73 17.62 10.87
C TRP A 234 2.08 16.32 10.36
N ALA A 235 2.43 15.17 10.93
CA ALA A 235 1.80 13.89 10.60
C ALA A 235 0.27 13.92 10.85
N LYS A 236 -0.14 14.29 12.07
CA LYS A 236 -1.56 14.36 12.45
C LYS A 236 -2.30 15.46 11.69
N HIS A 237 -1.67 16.61 11.46
CA HIS A 237 -2.24 17.71 10.67
C HIS A 237 -2.51 17.31 9.22
N LEU A 238 -1.56 16.62 8.58
CA LEU A 238 -1.71 16.13 7.20
C LEU A 238 -2.85 15.11 7.10
N TYR A 239 -2.92 14.14 8.02
CA TYR A 239 -4.07 13.23 8.05
C TYR A 239 -5.40 13.98 8.26
N HIS A 240 -5.43 14.95 9.18
CA HIS A 240 -6.63 15.74 9.46
C HIS A 240 -7.14 16.53 8.24
N GLN A 241 -6.32 16.82 7.21
CA GLN A 241 -6.84 17.46 5.99
C GLN A 241 -7.74 16.51 5.18
N PHE A 242 -7.44 15.20 5.15
CA PHE A 242 -8.34 14.19 4.58
C PHE A 242 -9.63 14.05 5.40
N VAL A 243 -9.57 14.24 6.73
CA VAL A 243 -10.74 14.20 7.62
C VAL A 243 -11.64 15.42 7.36
N LEU A 244 -11.07 16.62 7.27
CA LEU A 244 -11.81 17.86 6.99
C LEU A 244 -12.41 17.91 5.57
N ALA A 245 -11.85 17.15 4.62
CA ALA A 245 -12.35 17.06 3.25
C ALA A 245 -13.45 16.00 3.05
N ARG A 246 -13.81 15.23 4.09
CA ARG A 246 -14.91 14.24 4.05
C ARG A 246 -16.24 14.89 3.69
N HIS A 247 -17.12 14.12 3.05
CA HIS A 247 -18.46 14.59 2.71
C HIS A 247 -19.31 14.79 3.99
N PRO A 248 -19.87 15.99 4.24
CA PRO A 248 -20.32 16.40 5.59
C PRO A 248 -21.57 15.68 6.13
N GLN A 249 -22.33 14.94 5.31
CA GLN A 249 -23.49 14.15 5.78
C GLN A 249 -23.26 12.64 5.82
N THR A 250 -22.36 12.10 5.00
CA THR A 250 -22.08 10.66 4.89
C THR A 250 -20.83 10.27 5.68
N GLY A 251 -19.96 11.23 6.01
CA GLY A 251 -18.65 10.99 6.60
C GLY A 251 -17.64 10.31 5.67
N MET A 252 -18.02 10.01 4.41
CA MET A 252 -17.20 9.19 3.53
C MET A 252 -15.83 9.83 3.21
N PRO A 253 -14.76 9.01 3.13
CA PRO A 253 -13.40 9.47 2.91
C PRO A 253 -13.20 10.05 1.50
N VAL A 254 -12.03 10.66 1.30
CA VAL A 254 -11.59 11.24 0.03
C VAL A 254 -10.23 10.70 -0.40
N TYR A 255 -9.99 10.67 -1.72
CA TYR A 255 -8.69 10.27 -2.29
C TYR A 255 -7.62 11.36 -2.17
N GLN A 256 -8.01 12.63 -1.99
CA GLN A 256 -7.12 13.80 -1.84
C GLN A 256 -7.88 14.95 -1.16
N PHE A 257 -7.19 15.94 -0.61
CA PHE A 257 -7.82 17.09 0.09
C PHE A 257 -7.73 18.42 -0.66
N SER A 258 -7.16 18.43 -1.87
CA SER A 258 -7.11 19.59 -2.76
C SER A 258 -7.50 19.22 -4.21
N SER A 259 -8.00 20.20 -4.96
CA SER A 259 -8.13 20.07 -6.43
C SER A 259 -6.92 20.74 -7.10
N PRO A 260 -6.45 20.23 -8.26
CA PRO A 260 -5.35 20.87 -8.95
C PRO A 260 -5.77 22.24 -9.53
N LEU A 261 -4.94 23.25 -9.28
CA LEU A 261 -5.06 24.59 -9.85
C LEU A 261 -4.92 24.52 -11.37
N GLN A 262 -5.95 24.97 -12.08
CA GLN A 262 -5.88 25.18 -13.53
C GLN A 262 -4.89 26.31 -13.85
N ARG A 263 -3.92 26.02 -14.71
CA ARG A 263 -2.85 26.92 -15.16
C ARG A 263 -2.88 27.17 -16.67
N GLU A 264 -3.50 26.25 -17.43
CA GLU A 264 -3.65 26.33 -18.88
C GLU A 264 -5.12 26.14 -19.32
N PRO A 265 -5.51 26.59 -20.53
CA PRO A 265 -6.82 26.28 -21.10
C PRO A 265 -7.04 24.77 -21.25
N VAL A 266 -8.27 24.31 -21.05
CA VAL A 266 -8.63 22.90 -21.32
C VAL A 266 -8.51 22.63 -22.84
N PRO A 267 -7.81 21.56 -23.27
CA PRO A 267 -7.69 21.20 -24.69
C PRO A 267 -8.98 20.58 -25.23
N ASP A 268 -9.17 20.64 -26.55
CA ASP A 268 -10.28 19.99 -27.27
C ASP A 268 -10.21 18.44 -27.25
N ASP A 269 -9.03 17.89 -26.96
CA ASP A 269 -8.82 16.44 -26.76
C ASP A 269 -8.94 16.10 -25.27
N ASP A 270 -10.06 15.47 -24.90
CA ASP A 270 -10.35 15.02 -23.53
C ASP A 270 -9.29 14.03 -22.98
N ARG A 271 -8.56 13.30 -23.84
CA ARG A 271 -7.51 12.35 -23.45
C ARG A 271 -6.26 13.04 -22.88
N LEU A 272 -6.07 14.32 -23.18
CA LEU A 272 -5.00 15.14 -22.60
C LEU A 272 -5.38 15.56 -21.17
N THR A 273 -5.01 14.71 -20.21
CA THR A 273 -5.51 14.71 -18.83
C THR A 273 -4.56 15.34 -17.80
N TYR A 274 -3.56 16.10 -18.24
CA TYR A 274 -2.62 16.80 -17.34
C TYR A 274 -3.32 17.70 -16.32
N SER A 275 -2.88 17.68 -15.07
CA SER A 275 -3.52 18.40 -13.95
C SER A 275 -3.45 19.92 -14.05
N TRP A 276 -2.56 20.48 -14.88
CA TRP A 276 -2.53 21.92 -15.16
C TRP A 276 -3.73 22.40 -16.01
N PHE A 277 -4.53 21.49 -16.58
CA PHE A 277 -5.84 21.80 -17.16
C PHE A 277 -6.97 21.84 -16.10
N GLY A 278 -6.65 21.70 -14.82
CA GLY A 278 -7.60 21.69 -13.71
C GLY A 278 -8.08 20.29 -13.32
N ASP A 279 -9.06 20.25 -12.41
CA ASP A 279 -9.59 19.02 -11.82
C ASP A 279 -10.18 18.08 -12.89
N ARG A 280 -9.62 16.87 -13.00
CA ARG A 280 -9.95 15.94 -14.08
C ARG A 280 -11.33 15.30 -13.90
N ALA A 281 -11.81 15.12 -12.67
CA ALA A 281 -13.18 14.67 -12.44
C ALA A 281 -14.18 15.78 -12.82
N LYS A 282 -13.86 17.05 -12.50
CA LYS A 282 -14.65 18.20 -12.95
C LYS A 282 -14.71 18.30 -14.48
N ARG A 283 -13.61 18.02 -15.18
CA ARG A 283 -13.59 17.95 -16.66
C ARG A 283 -14.48 16.81 -17.18
N GLN A 284 -14.25 15.57 -16.71
CA GLN A 284 -14.91 14.40 -17.30
C GLN A 284 -16.39 14.25 -16.89
N PHE A 285 -16.78 14.73 -15.70
CA PHE A 285 -18.11 14.49 -15.10
C PHE A 285 -18.83 15.75 -14.60
N GLY A 286 -18.15 16.90 -14.50
CA GLY A 286 -18.77 18.17 -14.06
C GLY A 286 -19.99 18.62 -14.89
N PRO A 287 -20.07 18.39 -16.21
CA PRO A 287 -21.25 18.76 -16.99
C PRO A 287 -22.53 18.00 -16.62
N GLU A 288 -22.43 16.79 -16.08
CA GLU A 288 -23.58 15.94 -15.68
C GLU A 288 -23.84 15.97 -14.17
N PHE A 289 -22.78 16.04 -13.35
CA PHE A 289 -22.86 15.92 -11.88
C PHE A 289 -22.58 17.24 -11.12
N GLY A 290 -22.18 18.31 -11.81
CA GLY A 290 -21.94 19.61 -11.20
C GLY A 290 -20.75 19.60 -10.24
N ASP A 291 -20.92 20.18 -9.06
CA ASP A 291 -19.78 20.45 -8.17
C ASP A 291 -19.32 19.30 -7.28
N VAL A 292 -20.08 18.19 -7.17
CA VAL A 292 -19.56 16.95 -6.55
C VAL A 292 -18.43 16.33 -7.37
N ALA A 293 -18.38 16.61 -8.68
CA ALA A 293 -17.32 16.14 -9.57
C ALA A 293 -15.99 16.85 -9.25
N ARG A 294 -15.24 16.22 -8.34
CA ARG A 294 -13.86 16.55 -7.92
C ARG A 294 -13.10 15.27 -7.72
N GLU A 295 -11.80 15.28 -7.98
CA GLU A 295 -10.96 14.07 -7.89
C GLU A 295 -11.03 13.39 -6.52
N ALA A 296 -11.07 14.21 -5.46
CA ALA A 296 -11.26 13.80 -4.07
C ALA A 296 -12.49 12.94 -3.82
N ASN A 297 -13.59 13.22 -4.52
CA ASN A 297 -14.92 12.66 -4.23
C ASN A 297 -15.20 11.35 -4.98
N VAL A 298 -14.29 10.89 -5.85
CA VAL A 298 -14.47 9.68 -6.66
C VAL A 298 -14.17 8.43 -5.82
N LEU A 299 -15.22 7.64 -5.54
CA LEU A 299 -15.14 6.31 -4.92
C LEU A 299 -15.64 5.22 -5.90
N PHE A 300 -15.36 5.42 -7.20
CA PHE A 300 -15.63 4.46 -8.29
C PHE A 300 -14.39 4.13 -9.15
N ARG A 301 -13.21 4.63 -8.76
CA ARG A 301 -11.91 4.04 -9.14
C ARG A 301 -11.51 3.04 -8.05
N ASP A 302 -10.35 2.41 -8.19
CA ASP A 302 -9.70 1.66 -7.12
C ASP A 302 -9.68 2.45 -5.80
N CYS A 303 -10.41 1.93 -4.80
CA CYS A 303 -10.51 2.52 -3.47
C CYS A 303 -9.52 1.91 -2.48
N TRP A 304 -8.70 0.92 -2.88
CA TRP A 304 -7.72 0.27 -2.01
C TRP A 304 -6.78 1.28 -1.32
N PRO A 305 -6.28 2.34 -2.00
CA PRO A 305 -5.55 3.44 -1.35
C PRO A 305 -6.27 4.12 -0.17
N VAL A 306 -7.61 4.15 -0.19
CA VAL A 306 -8.46 4.87 0.76
C VAL A 306 -8.98 3.96 1.88
N ILE A 307 -9.20 2.67 1.60
CA ILE A 307 -9.91 1.73 2.50
C ILE A 307 -9.06 0.55 2.99
N VAL A 308 -7.86 0.37 2.44
CA VAL A 308 -6.90 -0.65 2.90
C VAL A 308 -5.61 0.02 3.33
N ASP A 309 -4.77 0.45 2.39
CA ASP A 309 -3.39 0.83 2.71
C ASP A 309 -3.31 2.05 3.66
N ASN A 310 -4.11 3.11 3.43
CA ASN A 310 -4.16 4.23 4.36
C ASN A 310 -4.67 3.84 5.76
N PRO A 311 -5.88 3.25 5.92
CA PRO A 311 -6.33 2.77 7.23
C PRO A 311 -5.34 1.88 7.98
N LEU A 312 -4.71 0.91 7.32
CA LEU A 312 -3.76 -0.01 7.97
C LEU A 312 -2.53 0.72 8.51
N ALA A 313 -1.94 1.64 7.72
CA ALA A 313 -0.82 2.45 8.18
C ALA A 313 -1.21 3.43 9.30
N MET A 314 -2.43 3.97 9.27
CA MET A 314 -2.91 4.88 10.33
C MET A 314 -3.24 4.14 11.63
N LEU A 315 -3.86 2.96 11.56
CA LEU A 315 -4.09 2.08 12.73
C LEU A 315 -2.77 1.71 13.42
N GLU A 316 -1.75 1.33 12.64
CA GLU A 316 -0.41 1.04 13.15
C GLU A 316 0.31 2.28 13.71
N CYS A 317 0.02 3.48 13.20
CA CYS A 317 0.49 4.73 13.83
C CYS A 317 -0.19 4.95 15.18
N VAL A 318 -1.52 5.00 15.25
CA VAL A 318 -2.25 5.35 16.48
C VAL A 318 -2.05 4.31 17.59
N LYS A 319 -1.95 3.02 17.23
CA LYS A 319 -1.61 1.92 18.17
C LYS A 319 -0.27 2.12 18.89
N LYS A 320 0.69 2.83 18.28
CA LYS A 320 2.00 3.16 18.88
C LYS A 320 2.07 4.56 19.49
N LEU A 321 1.07 5.41 19.25
CA LEU A 321 1.03 6.81 19.69
C LEU A 321 0.08 7.05 20.87
N ASP A 322 -0.90 6.15 21.09
CA ASP A 322 -1.99 6.31 22.06
C ASP A 322 -2.79 7.61 21.82
N ASP A 323 -3.24 7.80 20.57
CA ASP A 323 -3.99 8.98 20.13
C ASP A 323 -5.45 8.60 19.79
N PRO A 324 -6.39 8.67 20.78
CA PRO A 324 -7.78 8.25 20.59
C PRO A 324 -8.58 9.18 19.68
N GLU A 325 -8.19 10.46 19.55
CA GLU A 325 -8.82 11.40 18.60
C GLU A 325 -8.51 11.00 17.16
N TRP A 326 -7.25 10.66 16.87
CA TRP A 326 -6.84 10.19 15.55
C TRP A 326 -7.43 8.81 15.24
N LEU A 327 -7.43 7.89 16.21
CA LEU A 327 -8.10 6.60 16.08
C LEU A 327 -9.59 6.76 15.72
N GLY A 328 -10.31 7.65 16.41
CA GLY A 328 -11.71 7.95 16.11
C GLY A 328 -11.89 8.42 14.66
N TRP A 329 -11.04 9.34 14.18
CA TRP A 329 -11.07 9.76 12.77
C TRP A 329 -10.85 8.60 11.80
N VAL A 330 -9.96 7.65 12.10
CA VAL A 330 -9.71 6.48 11.25
C VAL A 330 -10.92 5.55 11.23
N VAL A 331 -11.47 5.21 12.40
CA VAL A 331 -12.69 4.40 12.58
C VAL A 331 -13.87 5.00 11.81
N ASP A 332 -14.14 6.30 11.98
CA ASP A 332 -15.22 7.01 11.29
C ASP A 332 -15.12 6.88 9.76
N GLY A 333 -13.90 6.97 9.21
CA GLY A 333 -13.67 6.93 7.76
C GLY A 333 -13.88 5.54 7.17
N ILE A 334 -13.44 4.50 7.88
CA ILE A 334 -13.66 3.09 7.52
C ILE A 334 -15.17 2.79 7.57
N LYS A 335 -15.81 3.11 8.69
CA LYS A 335 -17.22 2.85 8.95
C LYS A 335 -18.12 3.57 7.93
N ALA A 336 -17.88 4.86 7.69
CA ALA A 336 -18.62 5.65 6.70
C ALA A 336 -18.52 5.07 5.28
N TYR A 337 -17.34 4.62 4.85
CA TYR A 337 -17.18 4.00 3.53
C TYR A 337 -18.05 2.74 3.41
N PHE A 338 -17.89 1.78 4.32
CA PHE A 338 -18.55 0.49 4.19
C PHE A 338 -20.07 0.55 4.44
N ILE A 339 -20.56 1.42 5.33
CA ILE A 339 -22.01 1.62 5.52
C ILE A 339 -22.72 2.11 4.25
N HIS A 340 -22.03 2.89 3.41
CA HIS A 340 -22.61 3.42 2.17
C HIS A 340 -22.28 2.59 0.92
N ALA A 341 -21.05 2.11 0.79
CA ALA A 341 -20.55 1.48 -0.43
C ALA A 341 -20.71 -0.05 -0.48
N TRP A 342 -20.98 -0.74 0.64
CA TRP A 342 -21.12 -2.20 0.65
C TRP A 342 -22.59 -2.64 0.59
N ASP A 343 -22.98 -3.23 -0.54
CA ASP A 343 -24.23 -3.98 -0.66
C ASP A 343 -24.06 -5.36 0.00
N GLU A 344 -24.48 -5.45 1.26
CA GLU A 344 -24.45 -6.69 2.04
C GLU A 344 -25.29 -7.82 1.40
N GLN A 345 -26.39 -7.49 0.70
CA GLN A 345 -27.28 -8.49 0.12
C GLN A 345 -26.60 -9.24 -1.03
N THR A 346 -25.83 -8.53 -1.87
CA THR A 346 -25.10 -9.11 -2.99
C THR A 346 -23.62 -9.39 -2.69
N ASN A 347 -23.13 -8.95 -1.53
CA ASN A 347 -21.71 -8.89 -1.14
C ASN A 347 -20.84 -8.15 -2.18
N GLN A 348 -21.30 -6.98 -2.61
CA GLN A 348 -20.64 -6.15 -3.62
C GLN A 348 -20.26 -4.76 -3.10
N ILE A 349 -19.24 -4.16 -3.70
CA ILE A 349 -18.95 -2.74 -3.58
C ILE A 349 -19.64 -1.98 -4.71
N ILE A 350 -20.36 -0.92 -4.32
CA ILE A 350 -21.07 0.00 -5.18
C ILE A 350 -20.08 1.10 -5.65
N PRO A 351 -19.95 1.38 -6.97
CA PRO A 351 -19.23 2.55 -7.43
C PRO A 351 -20.00 3.81 -7.04
N MET A 352 -19.38 4.75 -6.32
CA MET A 352 -20.07 5.92 -5.78
C MET A 352 -19.29 7.23 -5.90
N TRP A 353 -20.00 8.36 -5.83
CA TRP A 353 -19.42 9.59 -5.26
C TRP A 353 -19.44 9.50 -3.73
N ASN A 354 -18.52 10.17 -3.03
CA ASN A 354 -18.53 10.25 -1.55
C ASN A 354 -19.79 10.91 -0.95
N SER A 355 -20.71 11.43 -1.77
CA SER A 355 -22.06 11.82 -1.39
C SER A 355 -23.06 10.67 -1.21
N GLY A 356 -22.66 9.42 -1.47
CA GLY A 356 -23.56 8.26 -1.45
C GLY A 356 -24.43 8.14 -2.70
N GLN A 357 -24.13 8.90 -3.76
CA GLN A 357 -24.75 8.70 -5.06
C GLN A 357 -24.17 7.44 -5.72
N ASP A 358 -25.00 6.39 -5.83
CA ASP A 358 -24.74 5.18 -6.61
C ASP A 358 -24.54 5.54 -8.10
N MET A 359 -23.43 5.08 -8.68
CA MET A 359 -23.02 5.30 -10.07
C MET A 359 -23.11 4.01 -10.91
N THR A 360 -23.70 2.94 -10.38
CA THR A 360 -23.89 1.64 -11.06
C THR A 360 -24.63 1.84 -12.39
N GLY A 361 -24.02 1.38 -13.49
CA GLY A 361 -24.58 1.50 -14.84
C GLY A 361 -24.39 2.87 -15.49
N TYR A 362 -23.69 3.82 -14.87
CA TYR A 362 -23.31 5.06 -15.55
C TYR A 362 -22.22 4.79 -16.59
N SER A 363 -22.52 5.08 -17.86
CA SER A 363 -21.57 5.05 -18.98
C SER A 363 -20.94 6.43 -19.20
N PHE A 364 -19.61 6.50 -19.29
CA PHE A 364 -18.89 7.76 -19.52
C PHE A 364 -19.28 8.37 -20.87
N VAL A 365 -19.78 9.62 -20.85
CA VAL A 365 -20.26 10.31 -22.07
C VAL A 365 -19.12 10.90 -22.92
N ARG A 366 -17.92 10.99 -22.36
CA ARG A 366 -16.68 11.51 -22.96
C ARG A 366 -15.45 10.78 -22.37
N ASP A 367 -14.34 10.85 -23.09
CA ASP A 367 -13.04 10.33 -22.64
C ASP A 367 -12.52 11.15 -21.44
N GLY A 368 -11.44 10.71 -20.80
CA GLY A 368 -10.79 11.48 -19.75
C GLY A 368 -9.97 10.64 -18.78
N TYR A 369 -9.60 11.24 -17.65
CA TYR A 369 -8.65 10.66 -16.69
C TYR A 369 -9.12 9.37 -16.02
N TYR A 370 -10.43 9.14 -15.98
CA TYR A 370 -11.01 7.95 -15.39
C TYR A 370 -11.26 6.84 -16.40
N GLY A 371 -11.08 7.07 -17.71
CA GLY A 371 -11.24 6.08 -18.78
C GLY A 371 -11.93 6.61 -20.03
N ASP A 372 -11.97 5.79 -21.07
CA ASP A 372 -12.56 6.14 -22.38
C ASP A 372 -14.10 6.18 -22.37
N LYS A 373 -14.67 6.93 -23.32
CA LYS A 373 -16.11 7.06 -23.56
C LYS A 373 -16.78 5.72 -23.79
N GLY A 374 -17.94 5.53 -23.16
CA GLY A 374 -18.71 4.28 -23.19
C GLY A 374 -18.32 3.29 -22.09
N THR A 375 -17.18 3.47 -21.42
CA THR A 375 -16.85 2.68 -20.24
C THR A 375 -17.94 2.85 -19.19
N THR A 376 -18.43 1.74 -18.64
CA THR A 376 -19.63 1.71 -17.80
C THR A 376 -19.27 1.19 -16.42
N LEU A 377 -19.58 1.98 -15.39
CA LEU A 377 -19.27 1.63 -14.01
C LEU A 377 -20.12 0.44 -13.54
N ALA A 378 -19.46 -0.61 -13.09
CA ALA A 378 -20.08 -1.83 -12.58
C ALA A 378 -19.79 -2.00 -11.08
N ARG A 379 -20.68 -2.71 -10.39
CA ARG A 379 -20.44 -3.18 -9.02
C ARG A 379 -19.36 -4.25 -9.02
N GLN A 380 -18.44 -4.16 -8.06
CA GLN A 380 -17.35 -5.12 -7.89
C GLN A 380 -17.71 -6.10 -6.76
N ALA A 381 -17.18 -7.32 -6.78
CA ALA A 381 -17.32 -8.20 -5.61
C ALA A 381 -16.54 -7.61 -4.43
N ALA A 382 -17.05 -7.75 -3.20
CA ALA A 382 -16.30 -7.35 -2.02
C ALA A 382 -15.02 -8.20 -1.90
N ASN A 383 -13.88 -7.54 -1.68
CA ASN A 383 -12.59 -8.22 -1.55
C ASN A 383 -12.40 -8.69 -0.09
N PRO A 384 -12.08 -9.98 0.17
CA PRO A 384 -11.86 -10.48 1.53
C PRO A 384 -10.71 -9.78 2.28
N ALA A 385 -9.81 -9.08 1.56
CA ALA A 385 -8.78 -8.25 2.17
C ALA A 385 -9.33 -7.11 3.04
N TYR A 386 -10.55 -6.62 2.78
CA TYR A 386 -11.20 -5.57 3.56
C TYR A 386 -11.40 -5.95 5.04
N LEU A 387 -11.48 -7.27 5.33
CA LEU A 387 -11.56 -7.75 6.70
C LEU A 387 -10.32 -7.42 7.53
N LEU A 388 -9.13 -7.21 6.94
CA LEU A 388 -7.95 -6.83 7.72
C LEU A 388 -8.08 -5.40 8.29
N THR A 389 -8.57 -4.46 7.47
CA THR A 389 -8.86 -3.09 7.92
C THR A 389 -9.93 -3.10 9.00
N LEU A 390 -11.06 -3.77 8.72
CA LEU A 390 -12.19 -3.85 9.63
C LEU A 390 -11.80 -4.49 10.97
N MET A 391 -11.11 -5.65 10.93
CA MET A 391 -10.70 -6.36 12.14
C MET A 391 -9.73 -5.53 13.01
N ARG A 392 -8.69 -4.94 12.41
CA ARG A 392 -7.73 -4.10 13.16
C ARG A 392 -8.39 -2.84 13.73
N ALA A 393 -9.35 -2.25 13.03
CA ALA A 393 -10.10 -1.10 13.52
C ALA A 393 -11.10 -1.46 14.64
N SER A 394 -11.74 -2.64 14.55
CA SER A 394 -12.61 -3.16 15.62
C SER A 394 -11.80 -3.47 16.87
N ILE A 395 -10.75 -4.30 16.78
CA ILE A 395 -9.88 -4.63 17.94
C ILE A 395 -9.26 -3.38 18.58
N ALA A 396 -9.03 -2.31 17.81
CA ALA A 396 -8.50 -1.05 18.33
C ALA A 396 -9.54 -0.13 18.99
N SER A 397 -10.85 -0.42 18.95
CA SER A 397 -11.91 0.50 19.41
C SER A 397 -13.08 -0.21 20.12
N GLU A 398 -13.98 0.56 20.71
CA GLU A 398 -15.23 0.05 21.30
C GLU A 398 -16.46 0.45 20.45
N ASP A 399 -16.30 0.63 19.14
CA ASP A 399 -17.39 1.11 18.26
C ASP A 399 -18.35 -0.03 17.84
N PRO A 400 -19.61 -0.05 18.34
CA PRO A 400 -20.50 -1.18 18.15
C PRO A 400 -21.05 -1.29 16.72
N GLU A 401 -21.10 -0.20 15.96
CA GLU A 401 -21.50 -0.22 14.56
C GLU A 401 -20.40 -0.82 13.68
N LEU A 402 -19.14 -0.53 14.02
CA LEU A 402 -17.98 -1.17 13.40
C LEU A 402 -17.89 -2.66 13.77
N HIS A 403 -18.18 -3.05 15.02
CA HIS A 403 -18.18 -4.46 15.45
C HIS A 403 -19.26 -5.27 14.72
N ASP A 404 -20.48 -4.75 14.63
CA ASP A 404 -21.56 -5.35 13.85
C ASP A 404 -21.21 -5.44 12.34
N LEU A 405 -20.63 -4.38 11.77
CA LEU A 405 -20.16 -4.37 10.37
C LEU A 405 -19.10 -5.46 10.11
N THR A 406 -18.09 -5.58 10.98
CA THR A 406 -17.05 -6.61 10.90
C THR A 406 -17.64 -8.01 11.03
N ALA A 407 -18.53 -8.24 12.00
CA ALA A 407 -19.21 -9.51 12.21
C ALA A 407 -20.08 -9.90 11.00
N ARG A 408 -20.82 -8.95 10.42
CA ARG A 408 -21.61 -9.18 9.19
C ARG A 408 -20.73 -9.45 7.98
N MET A 409 -19.63 -8.73 7.79
CA MET A 409 -18.73 -8.99 6.65
C MET A 409 -18.05 -10.36 6.77
N PHE A 410 -17.61 -10.75 7.97
CA PHE A 410 -17.07 -12.08 8.26
C PHE A 410 -18.07 -13.19 7.92
N ALA A 411 -19.34 -13.01 8.30
CA ALA A 411 -20.44 -13.90 7.94
C ALA A 411 -20.70 -13.96 6.42
N ARG A 412 -20.62 -12.83 5.71
CA ARG A 412 -20.89 -12.75 4.26
C ARG A 412 -19.77 -13.36 3.40
N PHE A 413 -18.55 -13.45 3.91
CA PHE A 413 -17.49 -14.28 3.33
C PHE A 413 -17.58 -15.78 3.72
N GLY A 414 -18.63 -16.19 4.45
CA GLY A 414 -18.87 -17.58 4.82
C GLY A 414 -17.95 -18.13 5.91
N LEU A 415 -17.20 -17.26 6.60
CA LEU A 415 -16.12 -17.65 7.52
C LEU A 415 -16.62 -18.16 8.88
N GLY A 416 -17.90 -17.99 9.19
CA GLY A 416 -18.52 -18.37 10.45
C GLY A 416 -19.51 -17.32 10.95
N GLN A 417 -19.56 -17.12 12.27
CA GLN A 417 -20.36 -16.10 12.95
C GLN A 417 -19.55 -15.54 14.11
N LEU A 418 -19.41 -14.22 14.18
CA LEU A 418 -18.82 -13.53 15.33
C LEU A 418 -19.91 -13.03 16.28
N ASP A 419 -19.50 -12.71 17.50
CA ASP A 419 -20.28 -11.93 18.42
C ASP A 419 -20.21 -10.43 18.05
N SER A 420 -21.35 -9.77 17.87
CA SER A 420 -21.40 -8.37 17.38
C SER A 420 -21.07 -7.33 18.46
N GLU A 421 -20.95 -7.72 19.73
CA GLU A 421 -20.52 -6.83 20.81
C GLU A 421 -19.01 -7.04 21.09
N THR A 422 -18.58 -8.31 21.13
CA THR A 422 -17.25 -8.72 21.62
C THR A 422 -16.29 -9.29 20.57
N LEU A 423 -16.70 -9.38 19.29
CA LEU A 423 -16.01 -10.07 18.17
C LEU A 423 -15.76 -11.58 18.37
N ALA A 424 -15.94 -12.12 19.57
CA ALA A 424 -15.67 -13.50 19.95
C ALA A 424 -16.33 -14.51 18.97
N PRO A 425 -15.61 -15.52 18.45
CA PRO A 425 -16.17 -16.48 17.51
C PRO A 425 -17.29 -17.33 18.12
N ARG A 426 -18.52 -17.11 17.64
CA ARG A 426 -19.69 -17.96 17.95
C ARG A 426 -19.66 -19.24 17.09
N SER A 427 -19.16 -19.14 15.86
CA SER A 427 -18.76 -20.26 15.02
C SER A 427 -17.68 -19.84 14.02
N VAL A 428 -16.90 -20.81 13.54
CA VAL A 428 -15.87 -20.64 12.51
C VAL A 428 -16.04 -21.77 11.49
N ALA A 429 -15.90 -21.47 10.20
CA ALA A 429 -15.95 -22.45 9.13
C ALA A 429 -14.72 -23.37 9.17
N SER A 430 -14.90 -24.65 8.83
CA SER A 430 -13.80 -25.62 8.73
C SER A 430 -13.10 -25.61 7.38
N GLU A 431 -13.71 -25.01 6.36
CA GLU A 431 -13.28 -25.00 4.96
C GLU A 431 -13.63 -23.64 4.33
N SER A 432 -12.82 -23.18 3.38
CA SER A 432 -13.13 -22.01 2.55
C SER A 432 -12.41 -22.12 1.21
N SER A 433 -13.03 -21.59 0.14
CA SER A 433 -12.41 -21.45 -1.19
C SER A 433 -11.80 -20.06 -1.42
N LEU A 434 -11.62 -19.26 -0.37
CA LEU A 434 -10.99 -17.94 -0.45
C LEU A 434 -9.47 -18.07 -0.41
N SER A 435 -8.80 -17.26 -1.21
CA SER A 435 -7.34 -17.20 -1.33
C SER A 435 -6.92 -15.73 -1.19
N SER A 436 -6.35 -15.36 -0.04
CA SER A 436 -5.96 -13.98 0.25
C SER A 436 -5.01 -13.88 1.45
N ALA A 437 -3.82 -13.32 1.23
CA ALA A 437 -2.85 -13.02 2.29
C ALA A 437 -3.41 -12.05 3.36
N TYR A 438 -4.23 -11.09 2.95
CA TYR A 438 -4.84 -10.12 3.88
C TYR A 438 -5.93 -10.76 4.75
N LEU A 439 -6.69 -11.72 4.21
CA LEU A 439 -7.64 -12.50 5.01
C LEU A 439 -6.93 -13.39 6.04
N VAL A 440 -5.79 -13.98 5.68
CA VAL A 440 -4.94 -14.71 6.63
C VAL A 440 -4.57 -13.81 7.80
N PHE A 441 -4.02 -12.62 7.56
CA PHE A 441 -3.71 -11.68 8.65
C PHE A 441 -4.96 -11.34 9.48
N ALA A 442 -6.13 -11.12 8.87
CA ALA A 442 -7.36 -10.80 9.61
C ALA A 442 -7.80 -11.93 10.57
N LEU A 443 -7.58 -13.19 10.19
CA LEU A 443 -7.82 -14.36 11.06
C LEU A 443 -6.77 -14.49 12.18
N LEU A 444 -5.53 -14.06 11.94
CA LEU A 444 -4.46 -14.08 12.95
C LEU A 444 -4.64 -12.97 14.00
N GLU A 445 -5.07 -11.77 13.63
CA GLU A 445 -5.43 -10.71 14.58
C GLU A 445 -6.60 -11.16 15.48
N LEU A 446 -7.67 -11.74 14.91
CA LEU A 446 -8.80 -12.26 15.67
C LEU A 446 -8.44 -13.49 16.54
N HIS A 447 -7.46 -14.30 16.11
CA HIS A 447 -6.94 -15.39 16.94
C HIS A 447 -6.11 -14.85 18.11
N ALA A 448 -5.27 -13.83 17.91
CA ALA A 448 -4.48 -13.22 18.97
C ALA A 448 -5.37 -12.59 20.07
N GLU A 449 -6.55 -12.09 19.72
CA GLU A 449 -7.51 -11.49 20.66
C GLU A 449 -8.35 -12.53 21.44
N HIS A 450 -8.54 -13.75 20.92
CA HIS A 450 -9.54 -14.70 21.45
C HIS A 450 -9.06 -16.15 21.66
N ASP A 451 -7.86 -16.52 21.23
CA ASP A 451 -7.28 -17.87 21.34
C ASP A 451 -8.17 -19.03 20.83
N ASP A 452 -9.01 -18.79 19.80
CA ASP A 452 -9.81 -19.87 19.19
C ASP A 452 -8.98 -20.62 18.11
N PRO A 453 -8.57 -21.88 18.34
CA PRO A 453 -7.75 -22.64 17.37
C PRO A 453 -8.50 -22.99 16.07
N LYS A 454 -9.83 -22.78 16.01
CA LYS A 454 -10.58 -22.90 14.74
C LYS A 454 -10.19 -21.81 13.75
N LEU A 455 -9.79 -20.63 14.22
CA LEU A 455 -9.32 -19.53 13.36
C LEU A 455 -7.99 -19.90 12.68
N LEU A 456 -7.06 -20.51 13.42
CA LEU A 456 -5.85 -21.09 12.85
C LEU A 456 -6.15 -22.21 11.85
N THR A 457 -7.13 -23.07 12.15
CA THR A 457 -7.57 -24.14 11.23
C THR A 457 -8.12 -23.58 9.91
N LEU A 458 -8.88 -22.48 9.97
CA LEU A 458 -9.39 -21.78 8.79
C LEU A 458 -8.29 -21.03 8.03
N ALA A 459 -7.33 -20.43 8.74
CA ALA A 459 -6.15 -19.80 8.14
C ALA A 459 -5.26 -20.84 7.43
N ASP A 460 -5.10 -22.04 7.99
CA ASP A 460 -4.45 -23.18 7.32
C ASP A 460 -5.19 -23.61 6.05
N CYS A 461 -6.53 -23.62 6.04
CA CYS A 461 -7.30 -23.93 4.82
C CYS A 461 -7.09 -22.87 3.72
N ILE A 462 -7.06 -21.59 4.09
CA ILE A 462 -6.80 -20.49 3.15
C ILE A 462 -5.32 -20.50 2.69
N ALA A 463 -4.40 -20.95 3.54
CA ALA A 463 -3.01 -21.17 3.17
C ALA A 463 -2.85 -22.28 2.12
N ASP A 464 -3.63 -23.36 2.17
CA ASP A 464 -3.57 -24.40 1.13
C ASP A 464 -4.12 -23.90 -0.23
N ASN A 465 -5.10 -23.00 -0.23
CA ASN A 465 -5.53 -22.30 -1.44
C ASN A 465 -4.40 -21.39 -1.98
N LEU A 466 -3.77 -20.59 -1.12
CA LEU A 466 -2.64 -19.73 -1.50
C LEU A 466 -1.44 -20.54 -2.03
N MET A 467 -1.16 -21.72 -1.47
CA MET A 467 -0.16 -22.65 -2.00
C MET A 467 -0.56 -23.16 -3.39
N ALA A 468 -1.82 -23.52 -3.61
CA ALA A 468 -2.30 -24.01 -4.90
C ALA A 468 -2.31 -22.93 -6.00
N ASP A 469 -2.60 -21.68 -5.65
CA ASP A 469 -2.66 -20.55 -6.59
C ASP A 469 -1.27 -19.96 -6.92
N HIS A 470 -0.31 -20.05 -6.00
CA HIS A 470 0.97 -19.34 -6.09
C HIS A 470 2.26 -20.17 -5.96
N PHE A 471 2.28 -21.35 -5.33
CA PHE A 471 3.55 -22.07 -5.09
C PHE A 471 3.94 -23.00 -6.25
N ASP A 472 4.90 -22.56 -7.08
CA ASP A 472 5.44 -23.37 -8.16
C ASP A 472 6.46 -24.40 -7.66
N ALA A 473 6.01 -25.65 -7.52
CA ALA A 473 6.82 -26.73 -6.93
C ALA A 473 8.06 -27.15 -7.76
N ASP A 474 8.12 -26.83 -9.06
CA ASP A 474 9.28 -27.11 -9.90
C ASP A 474 10.44 -26.13 -9.59
N SER A 475 10.13 -24.83 -9.51
CA SER A 475 11.10 -23.76 -9.19
C SER A 475 11.29 -23.52 -7.69
N GLY A 476 10.38 -24.02 -6.84
CA GLY A 476 10.36 -23.75 -5.40
C GLY A 476 10.06 -22.28 -5.05
N LEU A 477 9.40 -21.55 -5.95
CA LEU A 477 9.11 -20.12 -5.82
C LEU A 477 7.62 -19.84 -5.72
N PHE A 478 7.25 -18.80 -4.99
CA PHE A 478 5.91 -18.22 -5.07
C PHE A 478 5.83 -17.30 -6.28
N VAL A 479 4.97 -17.64 -7.24
CA VAL A 479 4.73 -16.90 -8.49
C VAL A 479 3.44 -16.09 -8.44
N THR A 480 3.38 -15.00 -9.20
CA THR A 480 2.24 -14.08 -9.15
C THR A 480 0.95 -14.70 -9.70
N THR A 481 1.04 -15.55 -10.73
CA THR A 481 0.02 -16.56 -11.09
C THR A 481 0.71 -17.80 -11.70
N MET A 482 0.04 -18.96 -11.70
CA MET A 482 0.54 -20.16 -12.38
C MET A 482 0.72 -20.00 -13.90
N ASP A 483 -0.06 -19.12 -14.54
CA ASP A 483 0.04 -18.80 -15.98
C ASP A 483 1.18 -17.81 -16.28
N ASN A 484 1.56 -16.96 -15.32
CA ASN A 484 2.67 -16.03 -15.42
C ASN A 484 3.69 -16.33 -14.32
N LYS A 485 4.50 -17.38 -14.53
CA LYS A 485 5.50 -17.90 -13.58
C LYS A 485 6.70 -16.96 -13.34
N LYS A 486 6.40 -15.77 -12.83
CA LYS A 486 7.34 -14.77 -12.31
C LYS A 486 7.13 -14.68 -10.81
N SER A 487 8.18 -14.85 -10.04
CA SER A 487 8.18 -14.61 -8.60
C SER A 487 8.50 -13.14 -8.32
N ARG A 488 7.69 -12.49 -7.49
CA ARG A 488 7.95 -11.14 -6.96
C ARG A 488 8.28 -11.31 -5.48
N LEU A 489 9.50 -11.01 -5.07
CA LEU A 489 9.98 -11.36 -3.72
C LEU A 489 9.34 -10.51 -2.60
N ASP A 490 8.66 -9.43 -2.98
CA ASP A 490 7.96 -8.49 -2.12
C ASP A 490 6.44 -8.74 -2.01
N ASP A 491 5.96 -9.81 -2.66
CA ASP A 491 4.57 -10.23 -2.59
C ASP A 491 4.18 -10.64 -1.15
N PRO A 492 2.98 -10.30 -0.65
CA PRO A 492 2.58 -10.60 0.71
C PRO A 492 2.29 -12.10 0.99
N VAL A 493 2.13 -12.96 -0.03
CA VAL A 493 1.74 -14.37 0.16
C VAL A 493 2.74 -15.18 0.99
N PRO A 494 4.06 -15.23 0.68
CA PRO A 494 5.04 -15.92 1.54
C PRO A 494 5.05 -15.42 2.97
N TYR A 495 4.82 -14.12 3.17
CA TYR A 495 4.85 -13.51 4.50
C TYR A 495 3.61 -13.85 5.34
N ALA A 496 2.42 -13.90 4.72
CA ALA A 496 1.21 -14.38 5.37
C ALA A 496 1.32 -15.87 5.77
N LEU A 497 1.98 -16.69 4.95
CA LEU A 497 2.22 -18.10 5.26
C LEU A 497 3.22 -18.27 6.42
N LEU A 498 4.29 -17.46 6.49
CA LEU A 498 5.16 -17.41 7.67
C LEU A 498 4.42 -16.95 8.93
N ALA A 499 3.50 -15.99 8.81
CA ALA A 499 2.73 -15.50 9.95
C ALA A 499 1.82 -16.57 10.57
N ILE A 500 1.29 -17.51 9.77
CA ILE A 500 0.57 -18.68 10.29
C ILE A 500 1.52 -19.58 11.10
N GLU A 501 2.71 -19.89 10.58
CA GLU A 501 3.70 -20.68 11.33
C GLU A 501 4.15 -19.97 12.63
N ALA A 502 4.30 -18.64 12.60
CA ALA A 502 4.56 -17.82 13.79
C ALA A 502 3.43 -17.91 14.83
N ALA A 503 2.17 -17.90 14.39
CA ALA A 503 1.02 -18.04 15.29
C ALA A 503 0.96 -19.44 15.92
N HIS A 504 1.17 -20.50 15.13
CA HIS A 504 1.29 -21.87 15.67
C HIS A 504 2.50 -22.07 16.60
N ALA A 505 3.54 -21.26 16.46
CA ALA A 505 4.70 -21.24 17.35
C ALA A 505 4.52 -20.31 18.58
N GLY A 506 3.43 -19.54 18.67
CA GLY A 506 3.17 -18.60 19.76
C GLY A 506 4.05 -17.33 19.74
N VAL A 507 4.48 -16.89 18.55
CA VAL A 507 5.36 -15.71 18.35
C VAL A 507 4.86 -14.72 17.28
N TYR A 508 3.57 -14.78 16.91
CA TYR A 508 2.96 -13.86 15.94
C TYR A 508 2.99 -12.39 16.39
N ASP A 509 2.98 -12.14 17.70
CA ASP A 509 3.09 -10.81 18.30
C ASP A 509 4.49 -10.17 18.16
N GLN A 510 5.51 -10.99 17.87
CA GLN A 510 6.92 -10.59 17.78
C GLN A 510 7.40 -10.35 16.34
N ILE A 511 6.71 -10.88 15.33
CA ILE A 511 7.10 -10.70 13.92
C ILE A 511 6.71 -9.29 13.39
N PRO A 512 7.43 -8.74 12.40
CA PRO A 512 7.11 -7.42 11.85
C PRO A 512 5.68 -7.28 11.28
N VAL A 513 5.01 -6.15 11.53
CA VAL A 513 3.64 -5.93 11.04
C VAL A 513 3.60 -5.81 9.51
N ALA A 514 2.71 -6.57 8.89
CA ALA A 514 2.36 -6.46 7.47
C ALA A 514 1.38 -5.28 7.23
N LEU A 515 1.66 -4.46 6.21
CA LEU A 515 0.92 -3.22 5.93
C LEU A 515 0.59 -2.99 4.44
N SER A 516 1.44 -3.40 3.49
CA SER A 516 1.30 -3.11 2.06
C SER A 516 1.47 -4.36 1.18
N THR A 517 0.99 -4.26 -0.06
CA THR A 517 1.27 -5.23 -1.13
C THR A 517 2.70 -5.10 -1.70
N GLY A 518 3.59 -4.35 -1.03
CA GLY A 518 4.95 -4.04 -1.45
C GLY A 518 5.06 -2.86 -2.42
N GLY A 519 6.25 -2.62 -2.97
CA GLY A 519 6.57 -1.52 -3.89
C GLY A 519 6.20 -1.74 -5.37
N TYR A 520 6.66 -0.85 -6.25
CA TYR A 520 6.55 -0.95 -7.72
C TYR A 520 7.66 -0.12 -8.42
N LEU A 521 7.81 -0.31 -9.72
CA LEU A 521 8.52 0.60 -10.64
C LEU A 521 7.57 1.05 -11.77
N HIS A 522 7.54 2.34 -12.06
CA HIS A 522 6.64 2.99 -13.01
C HIS A 522 7.43 3.81 -14.02
N GLY A 523 7.39 3.42 -15.30
CA GLY A 523 8.31 3.92 -16.32
C GLY A 523 7.94 3.59 -17.75
N GLU A 524 8.75 4.03 -18.71
CA GLU A 524 8.52 3.77 -20.13
C GLU A 524 8.98 2.38 -20.57
N GLN A 525 8.14 1.70 -21.36
CA GLN A 525 8.51 0.55 -22.19
C GLN A 525 7.94 0.70 -23.61
N LEU A 526 8.51 -0.03 -24.58
CA LEU A 526 8.02 -0.07 -25.95
C LEU A 526 6.98 -1.20 -26.11
N ILE A 527 5.69 -0.86 -26.05
CA ILE A 527 4.58 -1.81 -26.11
C ILE A 527 3.88 -1.70 -27.47
N ASN A 528 3.89 -2.79 -28.25
CA ASN A 528 3.29 -2.88 -29.59
C ASN A 528 3.76 -1.79 -30.59
N GLY A 529 4.97 -1.26 -30.41
CA GLY A 529 5.55 -0.19 -31.23
C GLY A 529 5.29 1.24 -30.73
N GLU A 530 4.56 1.40 -29.62
CA GLU A 530 4.31 2.68 -28.96
C GLU A 530 5.06 2.75 -27.63
N ILE A 531 5.66 3.90 -27.30
CA ILE A 531 6.27 4.11 -25.98
C ILE A 531 5.14 4.43 -25.00
N LYS A 532 4.94 3.55 -24.00
CA LYS A 532 3.88 3.70 -22.98
C LYS A 532 4.52 3.78 -21.60
N THR A 533 3.97 4.61 -20.70
CA THR A 533 4.32 4.50 -19.28
C THR A 533 3.48 3.37 -18.67
N VAL A 534 4.14 2.44 -17.99
CA VAL A 534 3.57 1.18 -17.45
C VAL A 534 4.20 0.89 -16.08
N TYR A 535 3.59 0.01 -15.28
CA TYR A 535 4.19 -0.49 -14.04
C TYR A 535 4.80 -1.88 -14.28
N ASP A 536 5.88 -2.18 -13.55
CA ASP A 536 6.47 -3.52 -13.47
C ASP A 536 5.43 -4.60 -13.16
N ARG A 537 4.49 -4.27 -12.26
CA ARG A 537 3.34 -5.10 -11.91
C ARG A 537 2.53 -5.56 -13.11
N ASP A 538 2.34 -4.75 -14.15
CA ASP A 538 1.54 -5.12 -15.32
C ASP A 538 2.37 -5.93 -16.33
N VAL A 539 3.52 -5.38 -16.74
CA VAL A 539 4.27 -5.88 -17.91
C VAL A 539 5.19 -7.06 -17.59
N ILE A 540 5.68 -7.13 -16.35
CA ILE A 540 6.49 -8.25 -15.88
C ILE A 540 5.59 -9.25 -15.14
N TYR A 541 4.92 -8.80 -14.09
CA TYR A 541 4.26 -9.68 -13.13
C TYR A 541 2.80 -10.02 -13.49
N ARG A 542 2.18 -9.27 -14.42
CA ARG A 542 0.76 -9.38 -14.82
C ARG A 542 -0.24 -9.29 -13.64
N GLN A 543 0.18 -8.67 -12.54
CA GLN A 543 -0.65 -8.26 -11.41
C GLN A 543 -1.23 -6.86 -11.68
N SER A 544 -2.17 -6.75 -12.62
CA SER A 544 -2.83 -5.48 -12.92
C SER A 544 -3.55 -4.93 -11.69
N HIS A 545 -3.14 -3.76 -11.19
CA HIS A 545 -3.89 -3.06 -10.16
C HIS A 545 -5.27 -2.62 -10.67
N VAL A 546 -6.26 -2.56 -9.78
CA VAL A 546 -7.58 -2.03 -10.15
C VAL A 546 -7.49 -0.53 -10.51
N GLU A 547 -6.47 0.19 -10.03
CA GLU A 547 -6.10 1.55 -10.49
C GLU A 547 -5.92 1.64 -12.02
N MET A 548 -5.69 0.51 -12.71
CA MET A 548 -5.27 0.43 -14.12
C MET A 548 -6.23 -0.32 -15.04
N ALA A 549 -7.42 -0.70 -14.57
CA ALA A 549 -8.41 -1.39 -15.40
C ALA A 549 -9.05 -0.53 -16.52
N MET A 550 -8.54 0.69 -16.76
CA MET A 550 -8.98 1.64 -17.79
C MET A 550 -7.76 2.33 -18.41
N SER A 551 -7.20 1.72 -19.45
CA SER A 551 -6.05 2.17 -20.26
C SER A 551 -6.42 2.32 -21.74
#